data_AF-A0A4Q3U526-F1
#
_entry.id   AF-A0A4Q3U526-F1
#
_cell.length_a   1.000
_cell.length_b   1.000
_cell.length_c   1.000
_cell.angle_alpha   90.00
_cell.angle_beta   90.00
_cell.angle_gamma   90.00
#
_symmetry.space_group_name_H-M   'P 1'
#
loop_
_entity.id
_entity.type
_entity.pdbx_description
1 polymer ?
#
loop_
_entity_poly.entity_id
_entity_poly.type
_entity_poly.pdbx_seq_one_letter_code
_entity_poly.pdbx_strand_id
1 'polypeptide(L)'
;MATTKEPKAGGGKKPAKGGRAQESKAEQVAVKSTADVIAPRFAGKYTNETIPALKKQFGYKNPNQVPRLQKIVVNMGLGAAVANPKIIDSAVEEMRAITGQKPVVTRSKKAIATFKLRAGIPIGVMVTLRRDRMWEFLDRFISLGLPRTRDFRGVSR
;
A
#
# COMPACT_ATOMS: atom_id res chain seq x y z
N MET A 1 -41.85 -64.91 -10.42
CA MET A 1 -43.18 -64.85 -9.76
C MET A 1 -43.20 -63.54 -8.99
N ALA A 2 -43.82 -62.46 -9.51
CA ALA A 2 -45.27 -62.22 -9.66
C ALA A 2 -45.87 -61.74 -8.31
N THR A 3 -45.95 -60.41 -8.07
CA THR A 3 -47.18 -59.56 -8.17
C THR A 3 -48.20 -59.80 -7.04
N THR A 4 -48.82 -58.82 -6.35
CA THR A 4 -48.93 -57.33 -6.52
C THR A 4 -49.24 -56.70 -5.11
N LYS A 5 -49.63 -55.43 -4.84
CA LYS A 5 -50.14 -54.26 -5.59
C LYS A 5 -49.95 -52.96 -4.77
N GLU A 6 -50.13 -51.77 -5.38
CA GLU A 6 -50.54 -50.53 -4.67
C GLU A 6 -52.09 -50.36 -4.73
N PRO A 7 -52.69 -49.36 -4.05
CA PRO A 7 -52.91 -48.06 -4.73
C PRO A 7 -52.71 -46.80 -3.86
N LYS A 8 -52.77 -45.64 -4.52
CA LYS A 8 -52.47 -44.28 -4.02
C LYS A 8 -53.75 -43.51 -3.61
N ALA A 9 -53.61 -42.38 -2.89
CA ALA A 9 -53.83 -41.02 -3.44
C ALA A 9 -54.00 -39.89 -2.39
N GLY A 10 -53.50 -38.69 -2.73
CA GLY A 10 -53.91 -37.38 -2.17
C GLY A 10 -53.32 -36.98 -0.80
N GLY A 11 -53.05 -35.70 -0.49
CA GLY A 11 -53.04 -34.50 -1.34
C GLY A 11 -53.67 -33.26 -0.68
N GLY A 12 -52.89 -32.40 0.00
CA GLY A 12 -53.39 -31.19 0.66
C GLY A 12 -52.33 -30.08 0.79
N LYS A 13 -52.74 -28.80 0.70
CA LYS A 13 -51.84 -27.63 0.67
C LYS A 13 -51.63 -26.97 2.04
N LYS A 14 -50.47 -26.32 2.21
CA LYS A 14 -50.24 -25.23 3.18
C LYS A 14 -51.24 -24.08 3.02
N PRO A 15 -51.49 -23.32 4.09
CA PRO A 15 -51.18 -21.88 4.06
C PRO A 15 -50.11 -21.50 5.10
N ALA A 16 -49.74 -20.22 5.17
CA ALA A 16 -48.60 -19.75 5.98
C ALA A 16 -48.95 -18.55 6.88
N LYS A 17 -48.33 -18.52 8.06
CA LYS A 17 -48.05 -17.38 8.96
C LYS A 17 -46.94 -17.83 9.94
N GLY A 18 -46.08 -16.97 10.49
CA GLY A 18 -45.97 -15.53 10.24
C GLY A 18 -45.41 -14.74 11.42
N GLY A 19 -44.11 -14.91 11.76
CA GLY A 19 -43.30 -13.88 12.42
C GLY A 19 -43.51 -13.58 13.92
N ARG A 20 -42.71 -14.24 14.77
CA ARG A 20 -41.95 -13.64 15.89
C ARG A 20 -40.58 -14.36 15.87
N ALA A 21 -39.40 -13.74 15.72
CA ALA A 21 -38.87 -12.49 16.27
C ALA A 21 -38.80 -12.55 17.82
N GLN A 22 -37.65 -12.40 18.50
CA GLN A 22 -36.30 -12.08 17.98
C GLN A 22 -35.20 -12.27 19.07
N GLU A 23 -34.79 -13.50 19.43
CA GLU A 23 -33.92 -13.66 20.62
C GLU A 23 -32.82 -14.74 20.53
N SER A 24 -32.14 -14.81 19.38
CA SER A 24 -30.88 -15.55 19.22
C SER A 24 -29.84 -14.80 18.37
N LYS A 25 -30.05 -13.49 18.17
CA LYS A 25 -29.17 -12.61 17.36
C LYS A 25 -28.10 -11.88 18.18
N ALA A 26 -27.79 -12.39 19.37
CA ALA A 26 -27.01 -11.72 20.40
C ALA A 26 -25.51 -12.08 20.43
N GLU A 27 -25.01 -12.97 19.57
CA GLU A 27 -23.59 -13.38 19.59
C GLU A 27 -22.96 -13.56 18.20
N GLN A 28 -23.26 -12.64 17.26
CA GLN A 28 -22.50 -12.48 16.01
C GLN A 28 -22.13 -11.03 15.71
N VAL A 29 -21.70 -10.28 16.73
CA VAL A 29 -20.89 -9.05 16.53
C VAL A 29 -19.41 -9.45 16.50
N ALA A 30 -19.04 -10.22 15.47
CA ALA A 30 -17.66 -10.65 15.27
C ALA A 30 -16.77 -9.41 15.03
N VAL A 31 -15.71 -9.28 15.82
CA VAL A 31 -14.85 -8.09 15.84
C VAL A 31 -14.15 -7.92 14.49
N LYS A 32 -14.58 -6.93 13.69
CA LYS A 32 -13.89 -6.51 12.46
C LYS A 32 -12.64 -5.70 12.80
N SER A 33 -11.57 -6.38 13.22
CA SER A 33 -10.27 -5.76 13.48
C SER A 33 -9.21 -6.10 12.44
N THR A 34 -8.83 -5.08 11.66
CA THR A 34 -7.43 -4.86 11.25
C THR A 34 -6.81 -5.86 10.24
N ALA A 35 -7.53 -6.25 9.19
CA ALA A 35 -6.95 -7.09 8.12
C ALA A 35 -7.41 -6.78 6.66
N ASP A 36 -8.17 -5.70 6.41
CA ASP A 36 -8.54 -5.30 5.05
C ASP A 36 -7.31 -4.75 4.29
N VAL A 37 -6.57 -5.63 3.61
CA VAL A 37 -5.42 -5.29 2.76
C VAL A 37 -5.94 -4.63 1.49
N ILE A 38 -6.15 -3.31 1.56
CA ILE A 38 -6.54 -2.49 0.41
C ILE A 38 -5.46 -2.58 -0.66
N ALA A 39 -5.75 -3.31 -1.74
CA ALA A 39 -4.85 -3.45 -2.87
C ALA A 39 -4.50 -2.06 -3.45
N PRO A 40 -3.21 -1.68 -3.60
CA PRO A 40 -2.86 -0.33 -4.00
C PRO A 40 -3.48 0.06 -5.34
N ARG A 41 -4.27 1.14 -5.36
CA ARG A 41 -5.02 1.61 -6.54
C ARG A 41 -4.15 1.73 -7.79
N PHE A 42 -2.92 2.25 -7.65
CA PHE A 42 -1.96 2.36 -8.74
C PHE A 42 -1.38 1.01 -9.22
N ALA A 43 -1.28 -0.02 -8.37
CA ALA A 43 -0.84 -1.35 -8.79
C ALA A 43 -1.91 -2.03 -9.67
N GLY A 44 -3.20 -1.86 -9.34
CA GLY A 44 -4.33 -2.28 -10.17
C GLY A 44 -4.35 -1.54 -11.51
N LYS A 45 -4.26 -0.20 -11.51
CA LYS A 45 -4.18 0.61 -12.73
C LYS A 45 -2.99 0.25 -13.62
N TYR A 46 -1.80 0.08 -13.03
CA TYR A 46 -0.61 -0.35 -13.77
C TYR A 46 -0.86 -1.65 -14.54
N THR A 47 -1.46 -2.65 -13.86
CA THR A 47 -1.72 -3.97 -14.43
C THR A 47 -2.79 -3.95 -15.53
N ASN A 48 -3.89 -3.23 -15.28
CA ASN A 48 -5.09 -3.29 -16.13
C ASN A 48 -5.10 -2.25 -17.27
N GLU A 49 -4.55 -1.05 -17.03
CA GLU A 49 -4.59 0.07 -17.98
C GLU A 49 -3.21 0.30 -18.61
N THR A 50 -2.15 0.38 -17.81
CA THR A 50 -0.82 0.82 -18.27
C THR A 50 -0.08 -0.25 -19.08
N ILE A 51 -0.06 -1.51 -18.64
CA ILE A 51 0.55 -2.62 -19.39
C ILE A 51 0.01 -2.75 -20.83
N PRO A 52 -1.32 -2.81 -21.08
CA PRO A 52 -1.83 -2.92 -22.45
C PRO A 52 -1.61 -1.64 -23.27
N ALA A 53 -1.65 -0.45 -22.67
CA ALA A 53 -1.32 0.80 -23.37
C ALA A 53 0.14 0.81 -23.86
N LEU A 54 1.10 0.48 -22.97
CA LEU A 54 2.52 0.42 -23.32
C LEU A 54 2.82 -0.68 -24.36
N LYS A 55 2.18 -1.85 -24.27
CA LYS A 55 2.29 -2.90 -25.30
C LYS A 55 1.81 -2.44 -26.67
N LYS A 56 0.69 -1.69 -26.73
CA LYS A 56 0.16 -1.12 -27.99
C LYS A 56 1.07 -0.04 -28.58
N GLN A 57 1.63 0.84 -27.74
CA GLN A 57 2.48 1.95 -28.20
C GLN A 57 3.89 1.50 -28.64
N PHE A 58 4.48 0.52 -27.96
CA PHE A 58 5.89 0.15 -28.16
C PHE A 58 6.11 -1.28 -28.72
N GLY A 59 5.04 -2.02 -29.01
CA GLY A 59 5.13 -3.33 -29.70
C GLY A 59 5.87 -4.44 -28.93
N TYR A 60 5.93 -4.36 -27.59
CA TYR A 60 6.69 -5.29 -26.75
C TYR A 60 6.25 -6.76 -26.94
N LYS A 61 7.13 -7.57 -27.56
CA LYS A 61 6.88 -9.00 -27.84
C LYS A 61 6.84 -9.86 -26.58
N ASN A 62 7.64 -9.53 -25.55
CA ASN A 62 7.71 -10.28 -24.29
C ASN A 62 7.03 -9.47 -23.16
N PRO A 63 6.07 -10.06 -22.39
CA PRO A 63 5.40 -9.35 -21.30
C PRO A 63 6.35 -8.80 -20.22
N ASN A 64 7.54 -9.39 -20.05
CA ASN A 64 8.54 -8.91 -19.09
C ASN A 64 9.32 -7.67 -19.56
N GLN A 65 9.28 -7.31 -20.85
CA GLN A 65 9.92 -6.09 -21.38
C GLN A 65 9.19 -4.80 -20.97
N VAL A 66 7.94 -4.89 -20.52
CA VAL A 66 7.16 -3.71 -20.11
C VAL A 66 7.82 -3.04 -18.90
N PRO A 67 8.14 -1.73 -18.96
CA PRO A 67 8.78 -1.00 -17.85
C PRO A 67 7.97 -1.06 -16.56
N ARG A 68 8.62 -1.47 -15.46
CA ARG A 68 8.00 -1.63 -14.14
C ARG A 68 8.75 -0.84 -13.06
N LEU A 69 8.03 -0.29 -12.08
CA LEU A 69 8.65 0.30 -10.90
C LEU A 69 9.26 -0.81 -10.02
N GLN A 70 10.56 -0.73 -9.75
CA GLN A 70 11.29 -1.74 -8.97
C GLN A 70 11.38 -1.39 -7.47
N LYS A 71 11.61 -0.11 -7.17
CA LYS A 71 11.77 0.47 -5.83
C LYS A 71 11.54 1.97 -5.90
N ILE A 72 11.05 2.56 -4.81
CA ILE A 72 11.18 4.00 -4.54
C ILE A 72 12.16 4.14 -3.37
N VAL A 73 13.10 5.08 -3.48
CA VAL A 73 14.02 5.44 -2.39
C VAL A 73 13.69 6.86 -1.98
N VAL A 74 13.39 7.05 -0.70
CA VAL A 74 13.22 8.37 -0.10
C VAL A 74 14.42 8.60 0.81
N ASN A 75 15.16 9.67 0.59
CA ASN A 75 16.40 9.99 1.28
C ASN A 75 16.40 11.46 1.72
N MET A 76 16.62 11.69 3.02
CA MET A 76 16.66 13.00 3.65
C MET A 76 18.07 13.24 4.19
N GLY A 77 18.76 14.25 3.65
CA GLY A 77 20.08 14.69 4.12
C GLY A 77 19.95 15.86 5.10
N LEU A 78 20.48 15.71 6.31
CA LEU A 78 20.32 16.67 7.41
C LEU A 78 21.68 17.30 7.74
N GLY A 79 22.07 18.34 7.02
CA GLY A 79 23.38 19.01 7.24
C GLY A 79 23.60 19.49 8.68
N ALA A 80 22.52 19.86 9.39
CA ALA A 80 22.56 20.27 10.79
C ALA A 80 22.79 19.11 11.79
N ALA A 81 22.60 17.85 11.39
CA ALA A 81 22.74 16.67 12.26
C ALA A 81 24.15 16.50 12.83
N VAL A 82 25.17 17.06 12.16
CA VAL A 82 26.56 17.07 12.62
C VAL A 82 26.73 17.88 13.91
N ALA A 83 25.88 18.89 14.14
CA ALA A 83 25.91 19.75 15.32
C ALA A 83 24.91 19.33 16.42
N ASN A 84 23.75 18.77 16.04
CA ASN A 84 22.76 18.27 16.99
C ASN A 84 22.18 16.92 16.52
N PRO A 85 22.56 15.79 17.16
CA PRO A 85 22.12 14.47 16.71
C PRO A 85 20.62 14.23 16.90
N LYS A 86 19.95 14.93 17.83
CA LYS A 86 18.51 14.75 18.11
C LYS A 86 17.61 15.03 16.90
N ILE A 87 18.09 15.85 15.95
CA ILE A 87 17.40 16.15 14.69
C ILE A 87 17.24 14.89 13.83
N ILE A 88 18.17 13.92 13.93
CA ILE A 88 18.07 12.63 13.24
C ILE A 88 16.91 11.82 13.80
N ASP A 89 16.73 11.80 15.13
CA ASP A 89 15.69 11.00 15.78
C ASP A 89 14.30 11.50 15.39
N SER A 90 14.06 12.82 15.43
CA SER A 90 12.82 13.43 14.93
C SER A 90 12.57 13.13 13.44
N ALA A 91 13.61 13.25 12.60
CA ALA A 91 13.50 12.92 11.18
C ALA A 91 13.26 11.41 10.92
N VAL A 92 13.74 10.52 11.80
CA VAL A 92 13.43 9.08 11.77
C VAL A 92 11.95 8.83 12.09
N GLU A 93 11.37 9.58 13.02
CA GLU A 93 9.94 9.51 13.37
C GLU A 93 9.05 10.08 12.26
N GLU A 94 9.36 11.26 11.72
CA GLU A 94 8.65 11.85 10.57
C GLU A 94 8.67 10.91 9.35
N MET A 95 9.85 10.40 8.97
CA MET A 95 10.00 9.46 7.86
C MET A 95 9.25 8.15 8.10
N ARG A 96 9.16 7.68 9.36
CA ARG A 96 8.38 6.50 9.75
C ARG A 96 6.88 6.77 9.63
N ALA A 97 6.41 7.94 10.06
CA ALA A 97 5.00 8.35 9.95
C ALA A 97 4.57 8.49 8.48
N ILE A 98 5.41 9.10 7.64
CA ILE A 98 5.13 9.25 6.20
C ILE A 98 5.13 7.89 5.48
N THR A 99 6.12 7.03 5.73
CA THR A 99 6.36 5.85 4.87
C THR A 99 5.91 4.50 5.45
N GLY A 100 5.44 4.45 6.70
CA GLY A 100 4.99 3.20 7.35
C GLY A 100 6.11 2.16 7.53
N GLN A 101 7.38 2.60 7.50
CA GLN A 101 8.55 1.74 7.57
C GLN A 101 9.64 2.42 8.39
N LYS A 102 10.31 1.69 9.29
CA LYS A 102 11.46 2.23 10.03
C LYS A 102 12.59 2.54 9.03
N PRO A 103 13.07 3.79 8.93
CA PRO A 103 14.16 4.14 8.02
C PRO A 103 15.52 3.74 8.61
N VAL A 104 16.55 3.83 7.77
CA VAL A 104 17.96 3.57 8.12
C VAL A 104 18.71 4.89 8.21
N VAL A 105 19.42 5.11 9.32
CA VAL A 105 20.29 6.28 9.50
C VAL A 105 21.57 6.10 8.67
N THR A 106 21.86 7.05 7.78
CA THR A 106 23.02 7.02 6.89
C THR A 106 24.22 7.69 7.56
N ARG A 107 25.37 7.00 7.56
CA ARG A 107 26.64 7.47 8.15
C ARG A 107 27.62 7.91 7.07
N SER A 108 28.51 8.84 7.42
CA SER A 108 29.56 9.38 6.56
C SER A 108 30.59 8.30 6.17
N LYS A 109 30.90 8.20 4.87
CA LYS A 109 31.92 7.29 4.33
C LYS A 109 33.31 7.90 4.22
N LYS A 110 33.41 9.24 4.17
CA LYS A 110 34.64 10.01 4.06
C LYS A 110 34.62 11.15 5.08
N ALA A 111 35.79 11.54 5.57
CA ALA A 111 35.96 12.81 6.28
C ALA A 111 36.18 13.94 5.26
N ILE A 112 35.55 15.10 5.48
CA ILE A 112 35.70 16.30 4.64
C ILE A 112 35.64 17.53 5.56
N ALA A 113 36.76 18.25 5.66
CA ALA A 113 36.91 19.38 6.59
C ALA A 113 35.92 20.52 6.32
N THR A 114 35.66 20.84 5.06
CA THR A 114 34.73 21.90 4.62
C THR A 114 33.31 21.74 5.19
N PHE A 115 32.85 20.49 5.35
CA PHE A 115 31.54 20.17 5.91
C PHE A 115 31.61 19.79 7.40
N LYS A 116 32.77 19.96 8.06
CA LYS A 116 33.08 19.54 9.43
C LYS A 116 32.84 18.03 9.67
N LEU A 117 32.89 17.22 8.61
CA LEU A 117 32.58 15.79 8.65
C LEU A 117 33.81 14.94 8.99
N ARG A 118 33.66 14.07 10.00
CA ARG A 118 34.52 12.90 10.23
C ARG A 118 33.78 11.63 9.82
N ALA A 119 34.50 10.54 9.55
CA ALA A 119 33.90 9.26 9.17
C ALA A 119 33.04 8.65 10.29
N GLY A 120 32.00 7.88 9.93
CA GLY A 120 31.08 7.24 10.88
C GLY A 120 29.99 8.13 11.49
N ILE A 121 30.08 9.47 11.37
CA ILE A 121 29.06 10.41 11.85
C ILE A 121 27.74 10.21 11.06
N PRO A 122 26.56 10.14 11.72
CA PRO A 122 25.27 10.12 11.03
C PRO A 122 24.96 11.49 10.38
N ILE A 123 24.50 11.47 9.13
CA ILE A 123 24.17 12.68 8.33
C ILE A 123 22.70 12.73 7.92
N GLY A 124 22.03 11.59 7.79
CA GLY A 124 20.69 11.57 7.20
C GLY A 124 19.93 10.28 7.42
N VAL A 125 18.78 10.19 6.76
CA VAL A 125 17.76 9.16 6.97
C VAL A 125 17.27 8.68 5.61
N MET A 126 17.37 7.38 5.34
CA MET A 126 16.98 6.78 4.06
C MET A 126 16.03 5.59 4.27
N VAL A 127 15.00 5.48 3.43
CA VAL A 127 14.12 4.31 3.35
C VAL A 127 13.98 3.84 1.91
N THR A 128 13.93 2.52 1.72
CA THR A 128 13.67 1.89 0.43
C THR A 128 12.33 1.17 0.49
N LEU A 129 11.38 1.64 -0.31
CA LEU A 129 10.05 1.06 -0.46
C LEU A 129 10.02 0.15 -1.69
N ARG A 130 9.36 -1.01 -1.54
CA ARG A 130 9.20 -2.04 -2.58
C ARG A 130 7.81 -2.68 -2.44
N ARG A 131 7.34 -3.35 -3.50
CA ARG A 131 6.01 -3.97 -3.56
C ARG A 131 4.92 -2.96 -3.18
N ASP A 132 3.99 -3.32 -2.32
CA ASP A 132 2.71 -2.62 -2.13
C ASP A 132 2.89 -1.25 -1.47
N ARG A 133 3.77 -1.16 -0.46
CA ARG A 133 4.16 0.12 0.19
C ARG A 133 4.77 1.14 -0.76
N MET A 134 5.37 0.70 -1.88
CA MET A 134 5.88 1.60 -2.92
C MET A 134 4.73 2.25 -3.71
N TRP A 135 3.70 1.45 -4.07
CA TRP A 135 2.53 1.93 -4.79
C TRP A 135 1.62 2.79 -3.91
N GLU A 136 1.48 2.43 -2.64
CA GLU A 136 0.73 3.19 -1.64
C GLU A 136 1.38 4.56 -1.36
N PHE A 137 2.71 4.59 -1.18
CA PHE A 137 3.46 5.85 -1.07
C PHE A 137 3.33 6.70 -2.34
N LEU A 138 3.38 6.09 -3.54
CA LEU A 138 3.20 6.79 -4.80
C LEU A 138 1.80 7.43 -4.93
N ASP A 139 0.75 6.71 -4.51
CA ASP A 139 -0.61 7.27 -4.48
C ASP A 139 -0.68 8.47 -3.52
N ARG A 140 -0.21 8.32 -2.28
CA ARG A 140 -0.21 9.41 -1.30
C ARG A 140 0.66 10.60 -1.73
N PHE A 141 1.77 10.37 -2.42
CA PHE A 141 2.61 11.43 -2.97
C PHE A 141 1.92 12.22 -4.09
N ILE A 142 1.33 11.54 -5.08
CA ILE A 142 0.66 12.19 -6.22
C ILE A 142 -0.67 12.83 -5.80
N SER A 143 -1.48 12.13 -5.01
CA SER A 143 -2.85 12.53 -4.66
C SER A 143 -2.92 13.56 -3.52
N LEU A 144 -1.92 13.60 -2.62
CA LEU A 144 -1.93 14.51 -1.45
C LEU A 144 -0.68 15.40 -1.35
N GLY A 145 0.50 14.88 -1.71
CA GLY A 145 1.77 15.61 -1.58
C GLY A 145 1.94 16.74 -2.59
N LEU A 146 1.85 16.42 -3.89
CA LEU A 146 2.04 17.40 -4.96
C LEU A 146 1.00 18.55 -4.92
N PRO A 147 -0.32 18.30 -4.79
CA PRO A 147 -1.33 19.38 -4.80
C PRO A 147 -1.26 20.31 -3.58
N ARG A 148 -0.67 19.84 -2.47
CA ARG A 148 -0.48 20.63 -1.24
C ARG A 148 0.86 21.40 -1.22
N THR A 149 1.71 21.21 -2.22
CA THR A 149 2.97 21.95 -2.34
C THR A 149 2.69 23.38 -2.81
N ARG A 150 3.24 24.38 -2.10
CA ARG A 150 3.07 25.80 -2.45
C ARG A 150 3.62 26.06 -3.86
N ASP A 151 2.86 26.82 -4.66
CA ASP A 151 3.19 27.20 -6.04
C ASP A 151 3.47 26.02 -6.99
N PHE A 152 2.79 24.88 -6.82
CA PHE A 152 2.95 23.72 -7.69
C PHE A 152 2.47 23.98 -9.13
N ARG A 153 3.44 24.20 -10.04
CA ARG A 153 3.23 24.40 -11.49
C ARG A 153 3.43 23.14 -12.34
N GLY A 154 3.45 21.96 -11.70
CA GLY A 154 3.86 20.69 -12.33
C GLY A 154 5.29 20.27 -11.93
N VAL A 155 5.73 19.13 -12.46
CA VAL A 155 7.07 18.58 -12.24
C VAL A 155 7.97 18.96 -13.41
N SER A 156 9.26 19.25 -13.17
CA SER A 156 10.23 19.47 -14.25
C SER A 156 10.35 18.25 -15.15
N ARG A 157 10.63 18.51 -16.43
CA ARG A 157 10.87 17.50 -17.46
C ARG A 157 12.29 16.95 -17.43
#